data_AF-A0A374VYP6-F1
#
_entry.id   AF-A0A374VYP6-F1
#
_cell.length_a   1.000
_cell.length_b   1.000
_cell.length_c   1.000
_cell.angle_alpha   90.00
_cell.angle_beta   90.00
_cell.angle_gamma   90.00
#
_symmetry.space_group_name_H-M   'P 1'
#
loop_
_entity.id
_entity.type
_entity.pdbx_description
1 polymer ?
#
loop_
_entity_poly.entity_id
_entity_poly.type
_entity_poly.pdbx_seq_one_letter_code
_entity_poly.pdbx_strand_id
1 'polypeptide(L)'
;MKTPMNVFNTAMKKKKNRKGFSLVELIVVLVIMAILAAALIPSLTGYIKKTKEQSVRSECQSAVQAAQTIASGAYAAGNGEYEVNSVAIKFSDIAKGTAITTGTYNTAIEFLAEVPSGTVTSVTVDTDGRVVALTYTRNNTTSTYTMSNNVGTYS
;
A
#
# COMPACT_ATOMS: atom_id res chain seq x y z
N MET A 1 54.92 -76.65 3.60
CA MET A 1 54.10 -75.71 2.81
C MET A 1 53.25 -74.94 3.80
N LYS A 2 53.51 -73.63 3.98
CA LYS A 2 53.01 -72.81 5.10
C LYS A 2 51.54 -72.39 4.87
N THR A 3 50.77 -72.36 5.96
CA THR A 3 49.32 -72.08 6.05
C THR A 3 48.92 -70.66 5.59
N PRO A 4 47.65 -70.45 5.17
CA PRO A 4 47.19 -69.17 4.62
C PRO A 4 47.04 -68.10 5.71
N MET A 5 47.52 -66.88 5.42
CA MET A 5 47.34 -65.68 6.25
C MET A 5 46.00 -65.04 5.92
N ASN A 6 45.02 -65.14 6.81
CA ASN A 6 43.77 -64.39 6.73
C ASN A 6 43.98 -63.02 7.39
N VAL A 7 44.18 -61.97 6.61
CA VAL A 7 44.29 -60.59 7.12
C VAL A 7 42.89 -60.10 7.48
N PHE A 8 42.47 -60.35 8.72
CA PHE A 8 41.32 -59.65 9.29
C PHE A 8 41.68 -58.17 9.44
N ASN A 9 41.34 -57.38 8.43
CA ASN A 9 41.41 -55.93 8.50
C ASN A 9 40.49 -55.48 9.63
N THR A 10 41.09 -55.14 10.78
CA THR A 10 40.38 -54.72 11.98
C THR A 10 39.80 -53.34 11.72
N ALA A 11 38.49 -53.31 11.47
CA ALA A 11 37.73 -52.10 11.22
C ALA A 11 37.83 -51.13 12.41
N MET A 12 38.64 -50.07 12.28
CA MET A 12 38.47 -48.87 13.09
C MET A 12 37.26 -48.08 12.57
N LYS A 13 36.05 -48.54 12.90
CA LYS A 13 34.83 -47.72 12.81
C LYS A 13 34.94 -46.60 13.85
N LYS A 14 35.48 -45.45 13.43
CA LYS A 14 35.40 -44.18 14.17
C LYS A 14 33.91 -43.86 14.37
N LYS A 15 33.35 -44.21 15.54
CA LYS A 15 31.98 -43.81 15.92
C LYS A 15 31.93 -42.27 15.86
N LYS A 16 31.32 -41.72 14.82
CA LYS A 16 30.93 -40.30 14.79
C LYS A 16 29.99 -40.12 15.97
N ASN A 17 30.44 -39.41 17.02
CA ASN A 17 29.59 -38.95 18.11
C ASN A 17 28.57 -37.97 17.53
N ARG A 18 27.47 -38.51 17.01
CA ARG A 18 26.28 -37.72 16.69
C ARG A 18 25.63 -37.39 18.03
N LYS A 19 26.10 -36.30 18.68
CA LYS A 19 25.33 -35.64 19.72
C LYS A 19 24.07 -35.10 19.03
N GLY A 20 23.03 -35.92 18.97
CA GLY A 20 21.71 -35.50 18.51
C GLY A 20 21.12 -34.56 19.55
N PHE A 21 20.39 -33.55 19.07
CA PHE A 21 19.59 -32.68 19.91
C PHE A 21 18.59 -33.52 20.70
N SER A 22 18.40 -33.23 21.99
CA SER A 22 17.38 -33.92 22.78
C SER A 22 16.00 -33.52 22.29
N LEU A 23 15.06 -34.48 22.22
CA LEU A 23 13.65 -34.16 21.93
C LEU A 23 13.10 -33.13 22.92
N VAL A 24 13.57 -33.17 24.17
CA VAL A 24 13.18 -32.23 25.22
C VAL A 24 13.65 -30.80 24.90
N GLU A 25 14.87 -30.64 24.37
CA GLU A 25 15.39 -29.31 24.00
C GLU A 25 14.59 -28.72 22.84
N LEU A 26 14.13 -29.55 21.90
CA LEU A 26 13.31 -29.10 20.77
C LEU A 26 11.92 -28.64 21.22
N ILE A 27 11.24 -29.39 22.10
CA ILE A 27 9.88 -29.03 22.52
C ILE A 27 9.85 -27.75 23.34
N VAL A 28 10.87 -27.50 24.18
CA VAL A 28 10.94 -26.27 24.98
C VAL A 28 11.06 -25.04 24.09
N VAL A 29 11.87 -25.13 23.02
CA VAL A 29 12.01 -24.04 22.04
C VAL A 29 10.70 -23.78 21.31
N LEU A 30 10.00 -24.84 20.87
CA LEU A 30 8.71 -24.71 20.19
C LEU A 30 7.65 -24.07 21.10
N VAL A 31 7.63 -24.42 22.39
CA VAL A 31 6.72 -23.81 23.37
C VAL A 31 7.00 -22.33 23.54
N ILE A 32 8.27 -21.92 23.69
CA ILE A 32 8.63 -20.51 23.82
C ILE A 32 8.29 -19.74 22.54
N MET A 33 8.59 -20.29 21.35
CA MET A 33 8.22 -19.67 20.07
C MET A 33 6.70 -19.51 19.93
N ALA A 34 5.91 -20.48 20.39
CA ALA A 34 4.45 -20.39 20.36
C ALA A 34 3.93 -19.24 21.23
N ILE A 35 4.46 -19.07 22.45
CA ILE A 35 4.07 -17.99 23.36
C ILE A 35 4.43 -16.61 22.76
N LEU A 36 5.65 -16.47 22.22
CA LEU A 36 6.09 -15.22 21.60
C LEU A 36 5.28 -14.87 20.36
N ALA A 37 4.99 -15.86 19.51
CA ALA A 37 4.15 -15.66 18.32
C ALA A 37 2.74 -15.21 18.72
N ALA A 38 2.13 -15.85 19.72
CA ALA A 38 0.79 -15.51 20.20
C ALA A 38 0.69 -14.05 20.68
N ALA A 39 1.71 -13.55 21.38
CA ALA A 39 1.74 -12.15 21.83
C ALA A 39 2.03 -11.15 20.70
N LEU A 40 2.83 -11.53 19.70
CA LEU A 40 3.28 -10.62 18.64
C LEU A 40 2.27 -10.45 17.50
N ILE A 41 1.53 -11.49 17.14
CA ILE A 41 0.62 -11.48 15.98
C ILE A 41 -0.40 -10.32 16.04
N PRO A 42 -1.11 -10.05 17.16
CA PRO A 42 -2.07 -8.95 17.23
C PRO A 42 -1.44 -7.57 17.02
N SER A 43 -0.23 -7.36 17.55
CA SER A 43 0.49 -6.09 17.37
C SER A 43 0.91 -5.88 15.91
N LEU A 44 1.37 -6.95 15.26
CA LEU A 44 1.82 -6.88 13.88
C LEU A 44 0.66 -6.62 12.90
N THR A 45 -0.49 -7.26 13.11
CA THR A 45 -1.68 -7.03 12.26
C THR A 45 -2.19 -5.59 12.38
N GLY A 46 -2.22 -5.02 13.58
CA GLY A 46 -2.56 -3.61 13.80
C GLY A 46 -1.59 -2.65 13.10
N TYR A 47 -0.28 -2.94 13.19
CA TYR A 47 0.74 -2.14 12.50
C TYR A 47 0.58 -2.19 10.98
N ILE A 48 0.36 -3.38 10.40
CA ILE A 48 0.12 -3.54 8.96
C ILE A 48 -1.12 -2.77 8.49
N LYS A 49 -2.20 -2.76 9.29
CA LYS A 49 -3.39 -1.98 8.98
C LYS A 49 -3.08 -0.48 8.95
N LYS A 50 -2.36 0.02 9.96
CA LYS A 50 -1.97 1.44 10.07
C LYS A 50 -1.05 1.86 8.92
N THR A 51 -0.07 1.05 8.55
CA THR A 51 0.82 1.37 7.43
C THR A 51 0.06 1.40 6.11
N LYS A 52 -0.91 0.51 5.92
CA LYS A 52 -1.79 0.53 4.75
C LYS A 52 -2.67 1.77 4.70
N GLU A 53 -3.29 2.15 5.83
CA GLU A 53 -4.05 3.41 5.96
C GLU A 53 -3.17 4.62 5.65
N GLN A 54 -1.93 4.64 6.14
CA GLN A 54 -0.96 5.71 5.85
C GLN A 54 -0.55 5.77 4.37
N SER A 55 -0.31 4.62 3.72
CA SER A 55 0.01 4.56 2.28
C SER A 55 -1.13 5.13 1.45
N VAL A 56 -2.36 4.67 1.72
CA VAL A 56 -3.58 5.14 1.02
C VAL A 56 -3.82 6.63 1.28
N ARG A 57 -3.56 7.12 2.50
CA ARG A 57 -3.64 8.54 2.81
C ARG A 57 -2.61 9.37 2.05
N SER A 58 -1.38 8.88 1.92
CA SER A 58 -0.33 9.55 1.12
C SER A 58 -0.72 9.61 -0.36
N GLU A 59 -1.25 8.53 -0.91
CA GLU A 59 -1.74 8.48 -2.29
C GLU A 59 -2.95 9.41 -2.49
N CYS A 60 -3.86 9.49 -1.51
CA CYS A 60 -4.96 10.44 -1.49
C CYS A 60 -4.46 11.89 -1.50
N GLN A 61 -3.39 12.20 -0.76
CA GLN A 61 -2.76 13.53 -0.79
C GLN A 61 -2.23 13.88 -2.18
N SER A 62 -1.53 12.94 -2.84
CA SER A 62 -1.09 13.11 -4.22
C SER A 62 -2.26 13.34 -5.17
N ALA A 63 -3.35 12.58 -5.01
CA ALA A 63 -4.57 12.73 -5.81
C ALA A 63 -5.23 14.11 -5.61
N VAL A 64 -5.29 14.63 -4.39
CA VAL A 64 -5.81 15.98 -4.11
C VAL A 64 -4.96 17.05 -4.77
N GLN A 65 -3.63 16.92 -4.70
CA GLN A 65 -2.71 17.87 -5.35
C GLN A 65 -2.83 17.83 -6.88
N ALA A 66 -2.94 16.64 -7.47
CA ALA A 66 -3.19 16.47 -8.90
C ALA A 66 -4.53 17.08 -9.32
N ALA A 67 -5.61 16.80 -8.57
CA ALA A 67 -6.92 17.38 -8.80
C ALA A 67 -6.89 18.91 -8.78
N GLN A 68 -6.21 19.50 -7.78
CA GLN A 68 -6.07 20.94 -7.68
C GLN A 68 -5.20 21.52 -8.80
N THR A 69 -4.15 20.82 -9.23
CA THR A 69 -3.30 21.23 -10.36
C THR A 69 -4.11 21.33 -11.64
N ILE A 70 -4.92 20.31 -11.93
CA ILE A 70 -5.80 20.30 -13.11
C ILE A 70 -6.83 21.42 -13.03
N ALA A 71 -7.47 21.61 -11.88
CA ALA A 71 -8.49 22.65 -11.69
C ALA A 71 -7.91 24.06 -11.87
N SER A 72 -6.78 24.35 -11.22
CA SER A 72 -6.08 25.62 -11.35
C SER A 72 -5.55 25.85 -12.76
N GLY A 73 -5.03 24.80 -13.40
CA GLY A 73 -4.56 24.87 -14.79
C GLY A 73 -5.69 25.20 -15.76
N ALA A 74 -6.85 24.55 -15.61
CA ALA A 74 -8.00 24.80 -16.47
C ALA A 74 -8.60 26.20 -16.22
N TYR A 75 -8.57 26.67 -14.97
CA TYR A 75 -9.00 28.04 -14.62
C TYR A 75 -8.11 29.11 -15.26
N ALA A 76 -6.79 28.90 -15.28
CA ALA A 76 -5.82 29.85 -15.80
C ALA A 76 -5.72 29.87 -17.33
N ALA A 77 -6.14 28.79 -18.00
CA ALA A 77 -6.05 28.66 -19.44
C ALA A 77 -7.07 29.56 -20.17
N GLY A 78 -6.64 30.24 -21.23
CA GLY A 78 -7.50 31.15 -22.00
C GLY A 78 -8.71 30.47 -22.69
N ASN A 79 -8.61 29.17 -22.95
CA ASN A 79 -9.71 28.33 -23.46
C ASN A 79 -10.48 27.59 -22.35
N GLY A 80 -10.12 27.77 -21.08
CA GLY A 80 -10.75 27.10 -19.95
C GLY A 80 -10.46 25.61 -19.84
N GLU A 81 -9.43 25.11 -20.50
CA GLU A 81 -9.10 23.68 -20.60
C GLU A 81 -7.67 23.40 -20.12
N TYR A 82 -7.51 22.26 -19.43
CA TYR A 82 -6.20 21.70 -19.08
C TYR A 82 -6.06 20.31 -19.64
N GLU A 83 -5.04 20.07 -20.47
CA GLU A 83 -4.78 18.77 -21.07
C GLU A 83 -3.97 17.87 -20.16
N VAL A 84 -4.48 16.65 -19.91
CA VAL A 84 -3.75 15.57 -19.25
C VAL A 84 -3.83 14.35 -20.13
N ASN A 85 -2.67 13.76 -20.45
CA ASN A 85 -2.59 12.55 -21.29
C ASN A 85 -3.40 12.68 -22.60
N SER A 86 -3.24 13.81 -23.28
CA SER A 86 -3.97 14.16 -24.52
C SER A 86 -5.49 14.24 -24.38
N VAL A 87 -6.01 14.44 -23.16
CA VAL A 87 -7.43 14.70 -22.93
C VAL A 87 -7.63 16.04 -22.26
N ALA A 88 -8.44 16.89 -22.88
CA ALA A 88 -8.80 18.19 -22.34
C ALA A 88 -9.85 18.07 -21.22
N ILE A 89 -9.55 18.68 -20.06
CA ILE A 89 -10.47 18.84 -18.94
C ILE A 89 -10.93 20.28 -18.88
N LYS A 90 -12.23 20.53 -19.05
CA LYS A 90 -12.81 21.86 -18.97
C LYS A 90 -13.07 22.27 -17.53
N PHE A 91 -12.73 23.51 -17.19
CA PHE A 91 -13.03 24.08 -15.88
C PHE A 91 -14.54 24.02 -15.56
N SER A 92 -15.40 24.31 -16.55
CA SER A 92 -16.86 24.26 -16.41
C SER A 92 -17.41 22.89 -16.05
N ASP A 93 -16.71 21.81 -16.42
CA ASP A 93 -17.17 20.45 -16.18
C ASP A 93 -16.85 19.99 -14.74
N ILE A 94 -15.83 20.61 -14.13
CA ILE A 94 -15.30 20.26 -12.82
C ILE A 94 -15.74 21.22 -11.71
N ALA A 95 -15.74 22.54 -11.94
CA ALA A 95 -15.99 23.57 -10.94
C ALA A 95 -17.49 23.84 -10.72
N LYS A 96 -18.20 22.84 -10.17
CA LYS A 96 -19.67 22.84 -10.02
C LYS A 96 -20.17 22.64 -8.60
N GLY A 97 -19.27 22.51 -7.62
CA GLY A 97 -19.61 22.25 -6.21
C GLY A 97 -20.30 20.92 -5.95
N THR A 98 -20.34 20.02 -6.94
CA THR A 98 -21.01 18.72 -6.86
C THR A 98 -20.01 17.61 -7.12
N ALA A 99 -20.17 16.48 -6.42
CA ALA A 99 -19.30 15.32 -6.56
C ALA A 99 -19.31 14.76 -7.98
N ILE A 100 -18.11 14.52 -8.51
CA ILE A 100 -17.83 13.86 -9.78
C ILE A 100 -17.36 12.46 -9.42
N THR A 101 -18.19 11.46 -9.67
CA THR A 101 -17.92 10.07 -9.28
C THR A 101 -17.29 9.24 -10.38
N THR A 102 -17.44 9.68 -11.63
CA THR A 102 -16.88 9.02 -12.81
C THR A 102 -16.53 10.04 -13.88
N GLY A 103 -15.68 9.64 -14.81
CA GLY A 103 -15.35 10.41 -16.00
C GLY A 103 -13.88 10.79 -16.10
N THR A 104 -13.58 11.59 -17.12
CA THR A 104 -12.23 11.93 -17.54
C THR A 104 -11.42 12.64 -16.46
N TYR A 105 -12.07 13.41 -15.60
CA TYR A 105 -11.38 14.13 -14.51
C TYR A 105 -10.76 13.15 -13.51
N ASN A 106 -11.49 12.13 -13.06
CA ASN A 106 -10.95 11.11 -12.14
C ASN A 106 -9.77 10.38 -12.76
N THR A 107 -9.87 9.97 -14.03
CA THR A 107 -8.77 9.28 -14.72
C THR A 107 -7.56 10.19 -14.95
N ALA A 108 -7.77 11.49 -15.18
CA ALA A 108 -6.69 12.48 -15.31
C ALA A 108 -5.98 12.70 -13.98
N ILE A 109 -6.72 12.74 -12.87
CA ILE A 109 -6.16 12.79 -11.51
C ILE A 109 -5.32 11.55 -11.26
N GLU A 110 -5.85 10.36 -11.57
CA GLU A 110 -5.15 9.09 -11.36
C GLU A 110 -3.83 9.03 -12.14
N PHE A 111 -3.86 9.47 -13.40
CA PHE A 111 -2.67 9.58 -14.23
C PHE A 111 -1.64 10.55 -13.65
N LEU A 112 -2.06 11.77 -13.31
CA LEU A 112 -1.15 12.82 -12.83
C LEU A 112 -0.61 12.53 -11.41
N ALA A 113 -1.39 11.85 -10.57
CA ALA A 113 -0.98 11.43 -9.23
C ALA A 113 -0.18 10.11 -9.22
N GLU A 114 0.02 9.48 -10.38
CA GLU A 114 0.72 8.20 -10.53
C GLU A 114 0.10 7.06 -9.68
N VAL A 115 -1.22 7.05 -9.59
CA VAL A 115 -1.98 6.04 -8.84
C VAL A 115 -2.75 5.09 -9.78
N PRO A 116 -3.06 3.85 -9.35
CA PRO A 116 -3.81 2.92 -10.18
C PRO A 116 -5.17 3.47 -10.61
N SER A 117 -5.66 3.03 -11.77
CA SER A 117 -6.97 3.44 -12.26
C SER A 117 -8.11 2.93 -11.38
N GLY A 118 -9.18 3.71 -11.28
CA GLY A 118 -10.36 3.40 -10.46
C GLY A 118 -10.15 3.56 -8.95
N THR A 119 -9.07 4.22 -8.53
CA THR A 119 -8.79 4.50 -7.11
C THR A 119 -9.39 5.84 -6.65
N VAL A 120 -9.56 6.82 -7.56
CA VAL A 120 -10.27 8.07 -7.27
C VAL A 120 -11.76 7.87 -7.54
N THR A 121 -12.51 7.62 -6.48
CA THR A 121 -13.95 7.26 -6.55
C THR A 121 -14.88 8.47 -6.59
N SER A 122 -14.46 9.61 -6.04
CA SER A 122 -15.18 10.86 -6.17
C SER A 122 -14.27 12.06 -5.96
N VAL A 123 -14.53 13.17 -6.64
CA VAL A 123 -13.87 14.45 -6.42
C VAL A 123 -14.89 15.58 -6.53
N THR A 124 -14.79 16.59 -5.67
CA THR A 124 -15.64 17.78 -5.70
C THR A 124 -14.76 19.01 -5.76
N VAL A 125 -14.99 19.85 -6.76
CA VAL A 125 -14.36 21.16 -6.90
C VAL A 125 -15.46 22.20 -6.76
N ASP A 126 -15.25 23.20 -5.90
CA ASP A 126 -16.18 24.32 -5.76
C ASP A 126 -16.18 25.20 -7.03
N THR A 127 -17.09 26.17 -7.08
CA THR A 127 -17.21 27.09 -8.22
C THR A 127 -15.98 28.00 -8.39
N ASP A 128 -15.16 28.11 -7.34
CA ASP A 128 -13.92 28.90 -7.33
C ASP A 128 -12.71 28.07 -7.76
N GLY A 129 -12.90 26.80 -8.12
CA GLY A 129 -11.82 25.93 -8.59
C GLY A 129 -11.03 25.24 -7.48
N ARG A 130 -11.49 25.27 -6.24
CA ARG A 130 -10.83 24.61 -5.11
C ARG A 130 -11.37 23.20 -4.92
N VAL A 131 -10.47 22.24 -4.73
CA VAL A 131 -10.86 20.88 -4.34
C VAL A 131 -11.38 20.91 -2.91
N VAL A 132 -12.67 20.61 -2.72
CA VAL A 132 -13.34 20.63 -1.41
C VAL A 132 -13.60 19.23 -0.85
N ALA A 133 -13.63 18.21 -1.70
CA ALA A 133 -13.71 16.82 -1.27
C ALA A 133 -13.07 15.87 -2.28
N LEU A 134 -12.45 14.78 -1.82
CA LEU A 134 -11.96 13.69 -2.66
C LEU A 134 -12.01 12.38 -1.90
N THR A 135 -12.49 11.31 -2.54
CA THR A 135 -12.53 9.95 -1.96
C THR A 135 -11.60 9.05 -2.76
N TYR A 136 -10.59 8.52 -2.09
CA TYR A 136 -9.58 7.62 -2.65
C TYR A 136 -9.71 6.24 -2.01
N THR A 137 -9.85 5.17 -2.80
CA THR A 137 -9.98 3.79 -2.31
C THR A 137 -8.99 2.88 -3.01
N ARG A 138 -8.18 2.17 -2.23
CA ARG A 138 -7.26 1.15 -2.73
C ARG A 138 -7.23 -0.05 -1.80
N ASN A 139 -7.32 -1.25 -2.37
CA ASN A 139 -7.25 -2.51 -1.63
C ASN A 139 -8.24 -2.58 -0.44
N ASN A 140 -9.49 -2.10 -0.59
CA ASN A 140 -10.50 -2.02 0.47
C ASN A 140 -10.14 -1.10 1.66
N THR A 141 -9.22 -0.17 1.45
CA THR A 141 -8.91 0.91 2.40
C THR A 141 -9.24 2.23 1.71
N THR A 142 -10.05 3.04 2.37
CA THR A 142 -10.52 4.33 1.84
C THR A 142 -9.93 5.45 2.68
N SER A 143 -9.45 6.49 2.00
CA SER A 143 -9.09 7.77 2.59
C SER A 143 -9.93 8.85 1.94
N THR A 144 -10.56 9.69 2.74
CA THR A 144 -11.36 10.82 2.27
C THR A 144 -10.71 12.13 2.67
N TYR A 145 -10.50 13.00 1.70
CA TYR A 145 -10.20 14.40 1.92
C TYR A 145 -11.49 15.20 1.99
N THR A 146 -11.62 16.07 2.99
CA THR A 146 -12.68 17.07 3.07
C THR A 146 -12.12 18.41 3.51
N MET A 147 -12.57 19.49 2.88
CA MET A 147 -12.28 20.85 3.29
C MET A 147 -13.43 21.35 4.18
N SER A 148 -13.09 21.86 5.35
CA SER A 148 -14.04 22.50 6.26
C SER A 148 -13.36 23.69 6.91
N ASN A 149 -14.03 24.85 6.93
CA ASN A 149 -13.46 26.11 7.45
C ASN A 149 -12.07 26.42 6.86
N ASN A 150 -11.91 26.22 5.53
CA ASN A 150 -10.65 26.39 4.80
C ASN A 150 -9.48 25.50 5.25
N VAL A 151 -9.75 24.46 6.05
CA VAL A 151 -8.76 23.47 6.46
C VAL A 151 -9.09 22.14 5.81
N GLY A 152 -8.10 21.57 5.12
CA GLY A 152 -8.17 20.23 4.55
C GLY A 152 -7.90 19.15 5.61
N THR A 153 -8.79 18.18 5.72
CA THR A 153 -8.66 17.05 6.65
C THR A 153 -8.76 15.73 5.90
N TYR A 154 -8.07 14.71 6.42
CA TYR A 154 -8.09 13.35 5.86
C TYR A 154 -8.54 12.38 6.94
N SER A 155 -9.52 11.54 6.60
CA SER A 155 -10.04 10.45 7.42
C SER A 155 -10.02 9.11 6.69
#